data_AF-A0A3N1AV63-F1
#
_entry.id   AF-A0A3N1AV63-F1
#
_cell.length_a   1.000
_cell.length_b   1.000
_cell.length_c   1.000
_cell.angle_alpha   90.00
_cell.angle_beta   90.00
_cell.angle_gamma   90.00
#
_symmetry.space_group_name_H-M   'P 1'
#
loop_
_entity.id
_entity.type
_entity.pdbx_description
1 polymer ?
#
loop_
_entity_poly.entity_id
_entity_poly.type
_entity_poly.pdbx_seq_one_letter_code
_entity_poly.pdbx_strand_id
1 'polypeptide(L)'
;MPKKRTPRQRLAAQQRARLQRRELARQEEFREQHTRKVLERQGDPRFVQRTRHPDGTATLTWDSESGLGQEMREGFQAQREAFRAKFGRDPGPEDPVFFDPDADEPTPMGKRHWDEDPTAMIAAAEETGVDPAFIHAWREIGYIVTSESEHLFSATEVQAYHDAVARHRDDDDDEEIDFADSVEFSAEGLRELVNETITIASDEPAWRIPEALEAADDPEAAGLAASTMIAVLMMWLTGAKENANGDIAGPAMEWIREHLGGEAADYAFQLAGLLGSPLAPNTTVEEAFKRLGDAFLPTLVWLAAGMVATQANGDVEWLSQFDPEPNAD
;
A
#
# COMPACT_ATOMS: atom_id res chain seq x y z
N MET A 1 -11.30 -17.78 -42.00
CA MET A 1 -12.15 -18.36 -40.94
C MET A 1 -11.69 -17.80 -39.60
N PRO A 2 -12.56 -17.20 -38.77
CA PRO A 2 -12.15 -16.68 -37.48
C PRO A 2 -11.74 -17.84 -36.56
N LYS A 3 -10.51 -17.80 -36.04
CA LYS A 3 -9.96 -18.83 -35.14
C LYS A 3 -10.88 -18.95 -33.91
N LYS A 4 -11.43 -20.14 -33.66
CA LYS A 4 -12.29 -20.41 -32.51
C LYS A 4 -11.48 -20.19 -31.23
N ARG A 5 -11.91 -19.23 -30.39
CA ARG A 5 -11.30 -18.95 -29.08
C ARG A 5 -11.23 -20.24 -28.25
N THR A 6 -10.08 -20.50 -27.64
CA THR A 6 -9.86 -21.66 -26.78
C THR A 6 -10.75 -21.59 -25.52
N PRO A 7 -11.04 -22.71 -24.85
CA PRO A 7 -11.83 -22.72 -23.62
C PRO A 7 -11.29 -21.76 -22.54
N ARG A 8 -9.96 -21.68 -22.37
CA ARG A 8 -9.28 -20.71 -21.48
C ARG A 8 -9.56 -19.25 -21.87
N GLN A 9 -9.52 -18.93 -23.16
CA GLN A 9 -9.82 -17.58 -23.66
C GLN A 9 -11.30 -17.18 -23.47
N ARG A 10 -12.22 -18.14 -23.38
CA ARG A 10 -13.64 -17.89 -23.09
C ARG A 10 -13.88 -17.61 -21.61
N LEU A 11 -13.23 -18.36 -20.71
CA LEU A 11 -13.27 -18.14 -19.26
C LEU A 11 -12.71 -16.77 -18.88
N ALA A 12 -11.52 -16.42 -19.37
CA ALA A 12 -10.92 -15.09 -19.12
C ALA A 12 -11.80 -13.95 -19.65
N ALA A 13 -12.43 -14.11 -20.83
CA ALA A 13 -13.36 -13.11 -21.36
C ALA A 13 -14.65 -12.99 -20.54
N GLN A 14 -15.17 -14.09 -20.00
CA GLN A 14 -16.34 -14.06 -19.10
C GLN A 14 -16.01 -13.41 -17.76
N GLN A 15 -14.83 -13.68 -17.20
CA GLN A 15 -14.35 -13.04 -15.97
C GLN A 15 -14.20 -11.52 -16.17
N ARG A 16 -13.52 -11.08 -17.24
CA ARG A 16 -13.39 -9.64 -17.57
C ARG A 16 -14.75 -8.97 -17.77
N ALA A 17 -15.68 -9.61 -18.48
CA ALA A 17 -17.02 -9.07 -18.66
C ALA A 17 -17.82 -8.98 -17.34
N ARG A 18 -17.61 -9.91 -16.41
CA ARG A 18 -18.23 -9.87 -15.08
C ARG A 18 -17.67 -8.74 -14.23
N LEU A 19 -16.34 -8.53 -14.26
CA LEU A 19 -15.69 -7.42 -13.57
C LEU A 19 -16.15 -6.07 -14.13
N GLN A 20 -16.14 -5.91 -15.45
CA GLN A 20 -16.63 -4.68 -16.10
C GLN A 20 -18.09 -4.37 -15.76
N ARG A 21 -18.97 -5.37 -15.70
CA ARG A 21 -20.38 -5.17 -15.31
C ARG A 21 -20.53 -4.75 -13.86
N ARG A 22 -19.74 -5.34 -12.95
CA ARG A 22 -19.72 -4.95 -11.53
C ARG A 22 -19.25 -3.51 -11.38
N GLU A 23 -18.21 -3.15 -12.11
CA GLU A 23 -17.67 -1.79 -12.09
C GLU A 23 -18.67 -0.76 -12.59
N LEU A 24 -19.30 -1.02 -13.74
CA LEU A 24 -20.31 -0.13 -14.28
C LEU A 24 -21.51 0.02 -13.34
N ALA A 25 -21.95 -1.08 -12.70
CA ALA A 25 -23.02 -1.03 -11.71
C ALA A 25 -22.64 -0.18 -10.48
N ARG A 26 -21.40 -0.29 -9.97
CA ARG A 26 -20.90 0.56 -8.87
C ARG A 26 -20.89 2.04 -9.26
N GLN A 27 -20.43 2.36 -10.47
CA GLN A 27 -20.41 3.74 -10.97
C GLN A 27 -21.82 4.32 -11.16
N GLU A 28 -22.77 3.51 -11.64
CA GLU A 28 -24.17 3.92 -11.75
C GLU A 28 -24.79 4.17 -10.37
N GLU A 29 -24.61 3.25 -9.43
CA GLU A 29 -25.10 3.39 -8.05
C GLU A 29 -24.52 4.63 -7.37
N PHE A 30 -23.21 4.87 -7.50
CA PHE A 30 -22.55 6.07 -6.98
C PHE A 30 -23.16 7.36 -7.55
N ARG A 31 -23.39 7.42 -8.88
CA ARG A 31 -24.01 8.58 -9.52
C ARG A 31 -25.44 8.80 -9.04
N GLU A 32 -26.21 7.75 -8.83
CA GLU A 32 -27.57 7.86 -8.29
C GLU A 32 -27.57 8.37 -6.85
N GLN A 33 -26.70 7.84 -6.00
CA GLN A 33 -26.54 8.29 -4.62
C GLN A 33 -26.07 9.75 -4.55
N HIS A 34 -25.10 10.12 -5.37
CA HIS A 34 -24.59 11.50 -5.45
C HIS A 34 -25.69 12.45 -5.95
N THR A 35 -26.43 12.08 -6.99
CA THR A 35 -27.57 12.88 -7.48
C THR A 35 -28.62 13.10 -6.39
N ARG A 36 -28.92 12.05 -5.60
CA ARG A 36 -29.83 12.16 -4.47
C ARG A 36 -29.29 13.13 -3.41
N LYS A 37 -28.01 13.02 -3.05
CA LYS A 37 -27.35 13.94 -2.10
C LYS A 37 -27.40 15.40 -2.59
N VAL A 38 -27.18 15.64 -3.88
CA VAL A 38 -27.30 16.99 -4.46
C VAL A 38 -28.72 17.52 -4.27
N LEU A 39 -29.74 16.73 -4.63
CA LEU A 39 -31.14 17.14 -4.49
C LEU A 39 -31.56 17.37 -3.04
N GLU A 40 -31.08 16.55 -2.10
CA GLU A 40 -31.39 16.68 -0.67
C GLU A 40 -30.80 17.94 -0.05
N ARG A 41 -29.63 18.40 -0.53
CA ARG A 41 -28.91 19.53 0.06
C ARG A 41 -29.07 20.83 -0.71
N GLN A 42 -29.54 20.77 -1.95
CA GLN A 42 -29.77 21.96 -2.77
C GLN A 42 -30.84 22.84 -2.14
N GLY A 43 -30.45 24.08 -1.80
CA GLY A 43 -31.34 25.06 -1.17
C GLY A 43 -31.57 24.85 0.33
N ASP A 44 -30.95 23.86 0.95
CA ASP A 44 -30.95 23.71 2.41
C ASP A 44 -29.92 24.67 3.02
N PRO A 45 -30.34 25.64 3.85
CA PRO A 45 -29.43 26.64 4.42
C PRO A 45 -28.37 26.05 5.35
N ARG A 46 -28.58 24.82 5.86
CA ARG A 46 -27.60 24.14 6.72
C ARG A 46 -26.32 23.76 6.01
N PHE A 47 -26.35 23.69 4.67
CA PHE A 47 -25.21 23.35 3.84
C PHE A 47 -24.78 24.54 2.99
N VAL A 48 -23.50 24.56 2.59
CA VAL A 48 -22.99 25.59 1.67
C VAL A 48 -23.75 25.54 0.35
N GLN A 49 -24.14 26.70 -0.15
CA GLN A 49 -24.78 26.86 -1.45
C GLN A 49 -23.86 27.66 -2.38
N ARG A 50 -23.81 27.26 -3.65
CA ARG A 50 -23.03 27.95 -4.68
C ARG A 50 -23.94 28.55 -5.73
N THR A 51 -23.91 29.87 -5.85
CA THR A 51 -24.57 30.61 -6.94
C THR A 51 -23.52 31.05 -7.95
N ARG A 52 -23.59 30.55 -9.18
CA ARG A 52 -22.73 31.02 -10.28
C ARG A 52 -23.35 32.24 -10.95
N HIS A 53 -22.54 33.25 -11.19
CA HIS A 53 -22.93 34.48 -11.86
C HIS A 53 -22.62 34.42 -13.36
N PRO A 54 -23.28 35.24 -14.20
CA PRO A 54 -23.07 35.25 -15.65
C PRO A 54 -21.63 35.62 -16.08
N ASP A 55 -20.89 36.32 -15.23
CA ASP A 55 -19.50 36.72 -15.46
C ASP A 55 -18.49 35.59 -15.16
N GLY A 56 -18.96 34.41 -14.76
CA GLY A 56 -18.14 33.26 -14.43
C GLY A 56 -17.69 33.21 -12.97
N THR A 57 -17.97 34.25 -12.18
CA THR A 57 -17.71 34.24 -10.73
C THR A 57 -18.75 33.36 -10.02
N ALA A 58 -18.45 33.00 -8.76
CA ALA A 58 -19.38 32.27 -7.92
C ALA A 58 -19.41 32.87 -6.52
N THR A 59 -20.61 32.96 -5.94
CA THR A 59 -20.80 33.28 -4.53
C THR A 59 -21.13 32.01 -3.77
N LEU A 60 -20.40 31.77 -2.68
CA LEU A 60 -20.72 30.76 -1.69
C LEU A 60 -21.52 31.40 -0.56
N THR A 61 -22.60 30.76 -0.14
CA THR A 61 -23.42 31.20 0.99
C THR A 61 -23.61 30.04 1.95
N TRP A 62 -23.56 30.31 3.24
CA TRP A 62 -23.75 29.34 4.31
C TRP A 62 -24.54 29.99 5.45
N ASP A 63 -25.27 29.20 6.22
CA ASP A 63 -25.88 29.68 7.46
C ASP A 63 -24.78 29.91 8.51
N SER A 64 -24.74 31.11 9.08
CA SER A 64 -23.77 31.47 10.10
C SER A 64 -23.93 30.62 11.36
N GLU A 65 -25.13 30.12 11.63
CA GLU A 65 -25.41 29.30 12.82
C GLU A 65 -25.19 27.80 12.60
N SER A 66 -24.93 27.36 11.36
CA SER A 66 -24.51 25.99 11.07
C SER A 66 -23.15 25.66 11.68
N GLY A 67 -22.81 24.37 11.84
CA GLY A 67 -21.49 23.95 12.35
C GLY A 67 -20.34 24.55 11.55
N LEU A 68 -20.39 24.41 10.22
CA LEU A 68 -19.42 25.05 9.32
C LEU A 68 -19.43 26.57 9.42
N GLY A 69 -20.60 27.19 9.59
CA GLY A 69 -20.72 28.64 9.78
C GLY A 69 -20.03 29.15 11.04
N GLN A 70 -20.08 28.37 12.12
CA GLN A 70 -19.36 28.66 13.37
C GLN A 70 -17.84 28.51 13.17
N GLU A 71 -17.39 27.41 12.57
CA GLU A 71 -15.96 27.18 12.26
C GLU A 71 -15.39 28.28 11.35
N MET A 72 -16.09 28.65 10.28
CA MET A 72 -15.66 29.73 9.37
C MET A 72 -15.60 31.07 10.09
N ARG A 73 -16.52 31.33 11.03
CA ARG A 73 -16.51 32.57 11.83
C ARG A 73 -15.29 32.62 12.76
N GLU A 74 -14.99 31.51 13.44
CA GLU A 74 -13.81 31.38 14.29
C GLU A 74 -12.53 31.53 13.48
N GLY A 75 -12.42 30.87 12.32
CA GLY A 75 -11.28 30.99 11.40
C GLY A 75 -11.07 32.42 10.91
N PHE A 76 -12.13 33.11 10.47
CA PHE A 76 -12.02 34.51 10.06
C PHE A 76 -11.69 35.45 11.23
N GLN A 77 -12.14 35.14 12.44
CA GLN A 77 -11.78 35.91 13.62
C GLN A 77 -10.29 35.74 13.98
N ALA A 78 -9.79 34.50 13.97
CA ALA A 78 -8.37 34.20 14.16
C ALA A 78 -7.51 34.90 13.11
N GLN A 79 -7.92 34.89 11.84
CA GLN A 79 -7.21 35.56 10.76
C GLN A 79 -7.19 37.09 10.93
N ARG A 80 -8.27 37.69 11.43
CA ARG A 80 -8.30 39.14 11.77
C ARG A 80 -7.37 39.47 12.93
N GLU A 81 -7.29 38.61 13.94
CA GLU A 81 -6.37 38.78 15.06
C GLU A 81 -4.92 38.67 14.59
N ALA A 82 -4.60 37.71 13.72
CA ALA A 82 -3.30 37.59 13.08
C ALA A 82 -2.93 38.83 12.25
N PHE A 83 -3.89 39.37 11.47
CA PHE A 83 -3.68 40.60 10.70
C PHE A 83 -3.33 41.78 11.61
N ARG A 84 -4.09 41.96 12.70
CA ARG A 84 -3.83 43.02 13.68
C ARG A 84 -2.48 42.86 14.35
N ALA A 85 -2.09 41.63 14.69
CA ALA A 85 -0.80 41.33 15.29
C ALA A 85 0.36 41.67 14.33
N LYS A 86 0.21 41.38 13.03
CA LYS A 86 1.22 41.65 12.00
C LYS A 86 1.33 43.12 11.61
N PHE A 87 0.20 43.78 11.31
CA PHE A 87 0.20 45.12 10.70
C PHE A 87 -0.20 46.24 11.68
N GLY A 88 -0.56 45.91 12.92
CA GLY A 88 -0.90 46.88 13.97
C GLY A 88 -2.19 47.67 13.73
N ARG A 89 -3.03 47.24 12.77
CA ARG A 89 -4.30 47.89 12.43
C ARG A 89 -5.37 46.85 12.05
N ASP A 90 -6.63 47.28 12.04
CA ASP A 90 -7.72 46.48 11.47
C ASP A 90 -7.60 46.37 9.94
N PRO A 91 -8.00 45.23 9.34
CA PRO A 91 -8.10 45.10 7.88
C PRO A 91 -9.22 45.98 7.34
N GLY A 92 -8.94 46.67 6.24
CA GLY A 92 -9.89 47.44 5.45
C GLY A 92 -10.61 46.58 4.40
N PRO A 93 -11.57 47.15 3.65
CA PRO A 93 -12.40 46.40 2.72
C PRO A 93 -11.64 45.83 1.50
N GLU A 94 -10.49 46.41 1.15
CA GLU A 94 -9.62 45.95 0.05
C GLU A 94 -8.43 45.12 0.55
N ASP A 95 -8.26 44.97 1.87
CA ASP A 95 -7.17 44.16 2.42
C ASP A 95 -7.49 42.66 2.28
N PRO A 96 -6.49 41.83 1.96
CA PRO A 96 -6.69 40.40 1.83
C PRO A 96 -7.02 39.77 3.18
N VAL A 97 -8.01 38.87 3.18
CA VAL A 97 -8.32 38.03 4.34
C VAL A 97 -7.17 37.06 4.61
N PHE A 98 -6.70 36.36 3.57
CA PHE A 98 -5.50 35.50 3.62
C PHE A 98 -4.30 36.29 3.09
N PHE A 99 -3.43 36.73 4.00
CA PHE A 99 -2.29 37.60 3.71
C PHE A 99 -0.96 36.83 3.86
N ASP A 100 0.05 37.26 3.12
CA ASP A 100 1.43 36.75 3.23
C ASP A 100 2.05 37.18 4.59
N PRO A 101 2.42 36.23 5.47
CA PRO A 101 2.98 36.55 6.79
C PRO A 101 4.39 37.15 6.71
N ASP A 102 5.10 36.97 5.60
CA ASP A 102 6.47 37.47 5.40
C ASP A 102 6.51 38.83 4.71
N ALA A 103 5.39 39.27 4.12
CA ALA A 103 5.28 40.58 3.49
C ALA A 103 5.19 41.71 4.54
N ASP A 104 5.84 42.84 4.25
CA ASP A 104 5.77 44.06 5.07
C ASP A 104 4.43 44.81 4.87
N GLU A 105 3.80 44.63 3.72
CA GLU A 105 2.49 45.20 3.38
C GLU A 105 1.43 44.09 3.18
N PRO A 106 0.13 44.35 3.47
CA PRO A 106 -0.96 43.39 3.31
C PRO A 106 -1.12 42.92 1.86
N THR A 107 -0.37 41.88 1.51
CA THR A 107 -0.35 41.30 0.17
C THR A 107 -1.13 40.01 0.21
N PRO A 108 -2.02 39.73 -0.76
CA PRO A 108 -2.70 38.45 -0.83
C PRO A 108 -1.66 37.34 -0.85
N MET A 109 -1.91 36.27 -0.09
CA MET A 109 -1.02 35.11 -0.08
C MET A 109 -0.88 34.58 -1.52
N GLY A 110 0.32 34.74 -2.09
CA GLY A 110 0.58 34.42 -3.49
C GLY A 110 0.61 32.91 -3.74
N LYS A 111 0.43 32.47 -4.99
CA LYS A 111 0.59 31.05 -5.38
C LYS A 111 1.94 30.46 -4.93
N ARG A 112 3.01 31.28 -4.90
CA ARG A 112 4.34 30.89 -4.39
C ARG A 112 4.29 30.34 -2.96
N HIS A 113 3.50 30.92 -2.05
CA HIS A 113 3.46 30.43 -0.66
C HIS A 113 2.79 29.04 -0.54
N TRP A 114 1.95 28.66 -1.51
CA TRP A 114 1.33 27.33 -1.59
C TRP A 114 2.17 26.32 -2.39
N ASP A 115 2.98 26.80 -3.35
CA ASP A 115 3.79 25.96 -4.25
C ASP A 115 5.23 25.73 -3.76
N GLU A 116 5.79 26.61 -2.93
CA GLU A 116 7.24 26.63 -2.61
C GLU A 116 7.66 25.79 -1.40
N ASP A 117 6.73 25.48 -0.49
CA ASP A 117 7.03 24.59 0.63
C ASP A 117 5.86 23.61 0.92
N PRO A 118 5.58 22.69 -0.01
CA PRO A 118 4.60 21.63 0.23
C PRO A 118 4.97 20.76 1.44
N THR A 119 6.26 20.66 1.77
CA THR A 119 6.76 19.90 2.92
C THR A 119 6.31 20.53 4.24
N ALA A 120 6.37 21.86 4.39
CA ALA A 120 5.85 22.55 5.57
C ALA A 120 4.33 22.41 5.72
N MET A 121 3.60 22.38 4.61
CA MET A 121 2.13 22.23 4.63
C MET A 121 1.68 20.81 4.95
N ILE A 122 2.42 19.80 4.44
CA ILE A 122 2.24 18.39 4.80
C ILE A 122 2.58 18.19 6.28
N ALA A 123 3.72 18.68 6.76
CA ALA A 123 4.10 18.57 8.17
C ALA A 123 3.06 19.22 9.11
N ALA A 124 2.51 20.38 8.73
CA ALA A 124 1.43 21.02 9.51
C ALA A 124 0.11 20.22 9.46
N ALA A 125 -0.17 19.53 8.36
CA ALA A 125 -1.34 18.65 8.24
C ALA A 125 -1.19 17.40 9.12
N GLU A 126 -0.01 16.77 9.12
CA GLU A 126 0.32 15.65 9.99
C GLU A 126 0.19 16.01 11.48
N GLU A 127 0.75 17.17 11.89
CA GLU A 127 0.63 17.68 13.26
C GLU A 127 -0.82 17.92 13.70
N THR A 128 -1.74 18.12 12.75
CA THR A 128 -3.16 18.36 13.00
C THR A 128 -4.04 17.13 12.72
N GLY A 129 -3.43 15.99 12.37
CA GLY A 129 -4.14 14.73 12.07
C GLY A 129 -4.91 14.75 10.74
N VAL A 130 -4.58 15.69 9.85
CA VAL A 130 -5.09 15.72 8.48
C VAL A 130 -4.17 14.87 7.61
N ASP A 131 -4.75 13.82 7.04
CA ASP A 131 -4.08 12.90 6.12
C ASP A 131 -3.45 13.67 4.92
N PRO A 132 -2.13 13.56 4.69
CA PRO A 132 -1.41 14.24 3.61
C PRO A 132 -1.97 14.00 2.22
N ALA A 133 -2.59 12.84 1.96
CA ALA A 133 -3.16 12.49 0.66
C ALA A 133 -4.22 13.51 0.19
N PHE A 134 -4.92 14.17 1.12
CA PHE A 134 -5.86 15.25 0.79
C PHE A 134 -5.16 16.48 0.18
N ILE A 135 -3.95 16.80 0.65
CA ILE A 135 -3.12 17.89 0.12
C ILE A 135 -2.58 17.52 -1.25
N HIS A 136 -2.09 16.28 -1.41
CA HIS A 136 -1.59 15.80 -2.69
C HIS A 136 -2.69 15.75 -3.76
N ALA A 137 -3.87 15.22 -3.42
CA ALA A 137 -5.04 15.23 -4.30
C ALA A 137 -5.44 16.66 -4.69
N TRP A 138 -5.44 17.60 -3.74
CA TRP A 138 -5.72 19.01 -4.03
C TRP A 138 -4.72 19.62 -5.02
N ARG A 139 -3.43 19.35 -4.86
CA ARG A 139 -2.39 19.84 -5.79
C ARG A 139 -2.57 19.29 -7.19
N GLU A 140 -3.01 18.03 -7.30
CA GLU A 140 -3.22 17.39 -8.59
C GLU A 140 -4.44 17.96 -9.34
N ILE A 141 -5.59 18.05 -8.67
CA ILE A 141 -6.86 18.33 -9.36
C ILE A 141 -7.39 19.75 -9.12
N GLY A 142 -6.80 20.49 -8.18
CA GLY A 142 -7.03 21.91 -7.94
C GLY A 142 -8.25 22.26 -7.08
N TYR A 143 -8.91 21.28 -6.46
CA TYR A 143 -10.04 21.49 -5.55
C TYR A 143 -10.10 20.42 -4.46
N ILE A 144 -10.77 20.73 -3.34
CA ILE A 144 -11.00 19.83 -2.21
C ILE A 144 -12.49 19.51 -2.11
N VAL A 145 -12.80 18.22 -1.97
CA VAL A 145 -14.17 17.75 -1.70
C VAL A 145 -14.25 17.31 -0.23
N THR A 146 -15.22 17.88 0.49
CA THR A 146 -15.52 17.54 1.88
C THR A 146 -16.96 17.04 1.99
N SER A 147 -17.30 16.40 3.10
CA SER A 147 -18.68 16.03 3.42
C SER A 147 -19.64 17.21 3.33
N GLU A 148 -19.18 18.45 3.58
CA GLU A 148 -19.97 19.68 3.53
C GLU A 148 -20.04 20.33 2.13
N SER A 149 -19.13 19.98 1.22
CA SER A 149 -19.04 20.60 -0.11
C SER A 149 -19.35 19.66 -1.28
N GLU A 150 -19.43 18.35 -1.05
CA GLU A 150 -19.61 17.31 -2.08
C GLU A 150 -20.79 17.53 -3.03
N HIS A 151 -21.91 18.07 -2.53
CA HIS A 151 -23.10 18.36 -3.36
C HIS A 151 -22.92 19.56 -4.30
N LEU A 152 -21.85 20.33 -4.14
CA LEU A 152 -21.52 21.44 -5.05
C LEU A 152 -20.77 20.97 -6.29
N PHE A 153 -20.18 19.77 -6.26
CA PHE A 153 -19.41 19.18 -7.36
C PHE A 153 -20.27 18.19 -8.14
N SER A 154 -19.93 17.95 -9.41
CA SER A 154 -20.52 16.86 -10.18
C SER A 154 -20.03 15.51 -9.66
N ALA A 155 -20.80 14.44 -9.89
CA ALA A 155 -20.38 13.08 -9.51
C ALA A 155 -19.01 12.72 -10.10
N THR A 156 -18.70 13.18 -11.31
CA THR A 156 -17.39 12.96 -11.93
C THR A 156 -16.26 13.69 -11.19
N GLU A 157 -16.48 14.93 -10.75
CA GLU A 157 -15.47 15.69 -9.98
C GLU A 157 -15.27 15.09 -8.58
N VAL A 158 -16.35 14.64 -7.93
CA VAL A 158 -16.24 13.95 -6.63
C VAL A 158 -15.48 12.63 -6.77
N GLN A 159 -15.80 11.84 -7.80
CA GLN A 159 -15.07 10.60 -8.07
C GLN A 159 -13.61 10.88 -8.38
N ALA A 160 -13.31 11.87 -9.22
CA ALA A 160 -11.94 12.25 -9.54
C ALA A 160 -11.15 12.70 -8.29
N TYR A 161 -11.80 13.40 -7.35
CA TYR A 161 -11.19 13.74 -6.07
C TYR A 161 -10.93 12.51 -5.21
N HIS A 162 -11.91 11.61 -5.05
CA HIS A 162 -11.71 10.38 -4.28
C HIS A 162 -10.66 9.47 -4.91
N ASP A 163 -10.62 9.35 -6.24
CA ASP A 163 -9.60 8.58 -6.96
C ASP A 163 -8.22 9.21 -6.82
N ALA A 164 -8.12 10.54 -6.73
CA ALA A 164 -6.86 11.23 -6.45
C ALA A 164 -6.41 11.01 -5.00
N VAL A 165 -7.32 11.16 -4.02
CA VAL A 165 -7.01 10.86 -2.62
C VAL A 165 -6.63 9.40 -2.45
N ALA A 166 -7.35 8.46 -3.07
CA ALA A 166 -7.01 7.05 -3.03
C ALA A 166 -5.63 6.80 -3.61
N ARG A 167 -5.30 7.34 -4.78
CA ARG A 167 -3.94 7.21 -5.33
C ARG A 167 -2.86 7.79 -4.43
N HIS A 168 -3.08 8.94 -3.80
CA HIS A 168 -2.07 9.51 -2.91
C HIS A 168 -2.02 8.85 -1.53
N ARG A 169 -3.08 8.14 -1.14
CA ARG A 169 -3.03 7.20 -0.02
C ARG A 169 -2.26 5.97 -0.42
N ASP A 170 -2.56 5.40 -1.58
CA ASP A 170 -1.88 4.24 -2.13
C ASP A 170 -0.40 4.54 -2.47
N ASP A 171 -0.04 5.80 -2.79
CA ASP A 171 1.35 6.26 -3.03
C ASP A 171 2.07 6.62 -1.70
N ASP A 172 1.37 7.02 -0.63
CA ASP A 172 1.93 7.13 0.74
C ASP A 172 1.95 5.73 1.43
N ASP A 173 1.07 4.83 1.00
CA ASP A 173 0.98 3.40 1.27
C ASP A 173 1.70 2.59 0.17
N ASP A 174 2.62 3.18 -0.61
CA ASP A 174 3.57 2.39 -1.43
C ASP A 174 4.60 1.66 -0.52
N GLU A 175 4.48 1.78 0.81
CA GLU A 175 5.00 0.83 1.80
C GLU A 175 4.06 -0.35 2.12
N GLU A 176 2.82 -0.35 1.64
CA GLU A 176 1.86 -1.44 1.77
C GLU A 176 1.39 -1.93 0.39
N ILE A 177 2.27 -2.63 -0.34
CA ILE A 177 1.78 -3.83 -1.03
C ILE A 177 0.98 -4.56 0.05
N ASP A 178 -0.34 -4.70 -0.11
CA ASP A 178 -1.21 -5.41 0.86
C ASP A 178 -0.40 -6.60 1.37
N PHE A 179 0.14 -6.46 2.59
CA PHE A 179 1.23 -7.32 3.02
C PHE A 179 0.73 -8.76 3.02
N ALA A 180 -0.57 -8.94 3.28
CA ALA A 180 -1.26 -10.20 3.14
C ALA A 180 -1.29 -10.70 1.69
N ASP A 181 -1.66 -9.90 0.70
CA ASP A 181 -1.62 -10.29 -0.73
C ASP A 181 -0.18 -10.56 -1.21
N SER A 182 0.81 -9.78 -0.77
CA SER A 182 2.25 -9.97 -1.05
C SER A 182 2.76 -11.29 -0.48
N VAL A 183 2.38 -11.57 0.76
CA VAL A 183 2.68 -12.80 1.49
C VAL A 183 2.00 -13.99 0.83
N GLU A 184 0.71 -13.89 0.49
CA GLU A 184 -0.05 -14.98 -0.14
C GLU A 184 0.56 -15.32 -1.51
N PHE A 185 0.85 -14.31 -2.33
CA PHE A 185 1.49 -14.49 -3.63
C PHE A 185 2.90 -15.10 -3.50
N SER A 186 3.70 -14.60 -2.55
CA SER A 186 5.05 -15.14 -2.29
C SER A 186 4.99 -16.57 -1.76
N ALA A 187 4.06 -16.88 -0.87
CA ALA A 187 3.86 -18.21 -0.31
C ALA A 187 3.44 -19.23 -1.39
N GLU A 188 2.53 -18.86 -2.30
CA GLU A 188 2.15 -19.73 -3.42
C GLU A 188 3.35 -20.02 -4.34
N GLY A 189 4.09 -18.98 -4.75
CA GLY A 189 5.27 -19.13 -5.62
C GLY A 189 6.39 -19.94 -4.96
N LEU A 190 6.65 -19.73 -3.67
CA LEU A 190 7.63 -20.48 -2.91
C LEU A 190 7.22 -21.95 -2.72
N ARG A 191 5.93 -22.24 -2.51
CA ARG A 191 5.42 -23.63 -2.46
C ARG A 191 5.63 -24.33 -3.79
N GLU A 192 5.37 -23.67 -4.92
CA GLU A 192 5.66 -24.23 -6.25
C GLU A 192 7.15 -24.58 -6.38
N LEU A 193 8.03 -23.67 -5.94
CA LEU A 193 9.48 -23.86 -6.02
C LEU A 193 10.00 -24.98 -5.11
N VAL A 194 9.49 -25.07 -3.89
CA VAL A 194 9.79 -26.17 -2.95
C VAL A 194 9.33 -27.50 -3.55
N ASN A 195 8.11 -27.55 -4.08
CA ASN A 195 7.59 -28.76 -4.71
C ASN A 195 8.41 -29.18 -5.95
N GLU A 196 8.83 -28.23 -6.77
CA GLU A 196 9.70 -28.49 -7.92
C GLU A 196 11.07 -29.01 -7.47
N THR A 197 11.67 -28.40 -6.44
CA THR A 197 12.95 -28.84 -5.83
C THR A 197 12.88 -30.29 -5.35
N ILE A 198 11.79 -30.66 -4.66
CA ILE A 198 11.57 -32.04 -4.18
C ILE A 198 11.33 -33.00 -5.36
N THR A 199 10.51 -32.60 -6.33
CA THR A 199 10.10 -33.46 -7.45
C THR A 199 11.25 -33.75 -8.41
N ILE A 200 12.05 -32.74 -8.72
CA ILE A 200 13.22 -32.87 -9.60
C ILE A 200 14.41 -33.46 -8.84
N ALA A 201 14.45 -33.29 -7.50
CA ALA A 201 15.60 -33.63 -6.65
C ALA A 201 16.88 -32.96 -7.17
N SER A 202 16.81 -31.63 -7.33
CA SER A 202 17.90 -30.79 -7.82
C SER A 202 17.86 -29.45 -7.09
N ASP A 203 19.03 -28.84 -6.86
CA ASP A 203 19.17 -27.52 -6.24
C ASP A 203 18.85 -26.37 -7.23
N GLU A 204 18.93 -26.65 -8.54
CA GLU A 204 18.71 -25.71 -9.64
C GLU A 204 17.41 -24.88 -9.56
N PRO A 205 16.23 -25.42 -9.19
CA PRO A 205 15.00 -24.62 -9.16
C PRO A 205 15.12 -23.39 -8.25
N ALA A 206 15.76 -23.54 -7.09
CA ALA A 206 15.88 -22.47 -6.11
C ALA A 206 16.72 -21.28 -6.61
N TRP A 207 17.66 -21.52 -7.53
CA TRP A 207 18.51 -20.49 -8.13
C TRP A 207 17.77 -19.53 -9.07
N ARG A 208 16.54 -19.84 -9.46
CA ARG A 208 15.71 -18.92 -10.26
C ARG A 208 15.30 -17.67 -9.48
N ILE A 209 15.31 -17.70 -8.16
CA ILE A 209 14.96 -16.54 -7.32
C ILE A 209 15.97 -15.40 -7.53
N PRO A 210 17.29 -15.57 -7.24
CA PRO A 210 18.25 -14.49 -7.45
C PRO A 210 18.32 -14.04 -8.91
N GLU A 211 18.18 -14.95 -9.88
CA GLU A 211 18.12 -14.59 -11.31
C GLU A 211 16.90 -13.68 -11.63
N ALA A 212 15.74 -13.99 -11.06
CA ALA A 212 14.53 -13.19 -11.27
C ALA A 212 14.62 -11.82 -10.58
N LEU A 213 15.22 -11.76 -9.38
CA LEU A 213 15.43 -10.52 -8.64
C LEU A 213 16.44 -9.61 -9.34
N GLU A 214 17.52 -10.16 -9.90
CA GLU A 214 18.51 -9.39 -10.66
C GLU A 214 17.94 -8.89 -12.00
N ALA A 215 17.05 -9.65 -12.63
CA ALA A 215 16.43 -9.31 -13.90
C ALA A 215 15.24 -8.33 -13.78
N ALA A 216 14.83 -7.94 -12.56
CA ALA A 216 13.71 -7.06 -12.34
C ALA A 216 14.00 -5.63 -12.82
N ASP A 217 13.03 -5.02 -13.51
CA ASP A 217 13.13 -3.63 -14.00
C ASP A 217 13.07 -2.59 -12.86
N ASP A 218 12.50 -2.98 -11.71
CA ASP A 218 12.30 -2.15 -10.53
C ASP A 218 13.07 -2.72 -9.32
N PRO A 219 14.18 -2.06 -8.90
CA PRO A 219 14.98 -2.49 -7.76
C PRO A 219 14.26 -2.46 -6.41
N GLU A 220 13.31 -1.53 -6.22
CA GLU A 220 12.59 -1.38 -4.95
C GLU A 220 11.56 -2.51 -4.80
N ALA A 221 10.79 -2.79 -5.87
CA ALA A 221 9.89 -3.94 -5.91
C ALA A 221 10.63 -5.28 -5.76
N ALA A 222 11.83 -5.41 -6.36
CA ALA A 222 12.68 -6.60 -6.18
C ALA A 222 13.16 -6.75 -4.73
N GLY A 223 13.57 -5.66 -4.08
CA GLY A 223 13.94 -5.64 -2.67
C GLY A 223 12.80 -6.08 -1.76
N LEU A 224 11.60 -5.56 -2.01
CA LEU A 224 10.40 -5.93 -1.26
C LEU A 224 10.04 -7.40 -1.46
N ALA A 225 9.98 -7.89 -2.70
CA ALA A 225 9.74 -9.30 -3.00
C ALA A 225 10.77 -10.23 -2.31
N ALA A 226 12.06 -9.86 -2.34
CA ALA A 226 13.11 -10.60 -1.64
C ALA A 226 12.85 -10.67 -0.13
N SER A 227 12.50 -9.54 0.48
CA SER A 227 12.22 -9.47 1.92
C SER A 227 10.98 -10.28 2.32
N THR A 228 9.91 -10.24 1.53
CA THR A 228 8.68 -11.02 1.75
C THR A 228 8.96 -12.52 1.64
N MET A 229 9.70 -12.95 0.60
CA MET A 229 10.09 -14.35 0.46
C MET A 229 10.94 -14.84 1.64
N ILE A 230 11.87 -14.03 2.13
CA ILE A 230 12.66 -14.35 3.32
C ILE A 230 11.73 -14.51 4.53
N ALA A 231 10.81 -13.58 4.75
CA ALA A 231 9.87 -13.61 5.89
C ALA A 231 9.01 -14.88 5.89
N VAL A 232 8.42 -15.23 4.74
CA VAL A 232 7.61 -16.45 4.57
C VAL A 232 8.43 -17.71 4.86
N LEU A 233 9.61 -17.85 4.24
CA LEU A 233 10.47 -19.02 4.45
C LEU A 233 10.92 -19.14 5.91
N MET A 234 11.28 -18.02 6.54
CA MET A 234 11.65 -18.00 7.95
C MET A 234 10.47 -18.47 8.81
N MET A 235 9.26 -17.96 8.56
CA MET A 235 8.06 -18.35 9.30
C MET A 235 7.76 -19.85 9.18
N TRP A 236 7.86 -20.41 7.97
CA TRP A 236 7.72 -21.85 7.77
C TRP A 236 8.76 -22.67 8.53
N LEU A 237 10.04 -22.28 8.45
CA LEU A 237 11.13 -23.02 9.10
C LEU A 237 11.05 -22.92 10.63
N THR A 238 10.76 -21.75 11.18
CA THR A 238 10.64 -21.56 12.63
C THR A 238 9.34 -22.15 13.17
N GLY A 239 8.22 -21.96 12.46
CA GLY A 239 6.92 -22.52 12.83
C GLY A 239 6.94 -24.05 12.85
N ALA A 240 7.59 -24.68 11.87
CA ALA A 240 7.79 -26.12 11.86
C ALA A 240 8.67 -26.59 13.03
N LYS A 241 9.76 -25.87 13.33
CA LYS A 241 10.61 -26.16 14.49
C LYS A 241 9.84 -26.10 15.81
N GLU A 242 9.01 -25.07 16.00
CA GLU A 242 8.24 -24.87 17.23
C GLU A 242 7.16 -25.95 17.42
N ASN A 243 6.59 -26.45 16.33
CA ASN A 243 5.56 -27.49 16.34
C ASN A 243 6.10 -28.93 16.24
N ALA A 244 7.42 -29.09 16.10
CA ALA A 244 8.04 -30.40 15.95
C ALA A 244 8.10 -31.18 17.27
N ASN A 245 7.71 -32.46 17.23
CA ASN A 245 7.87 -33.41 18.33
C ASN A 245 9.19 -34.21 18.24
N GLY A 246 10.29 -33.59 17.80
CA GLY A 246 11.58 -34.25 17.64
C GLY A 246 12.59 -33.47 16.81
N ASP A 247 13.72 -34.12 16.48
CA ASP A 247 14.73 -33.56 15.59
C ASP A 247 14.24 -33.57 14.15
N ILE A 248 14.05 -32.37 13.59
CA ILE A 248 13.68 -32.17 12.19
C ILE A 248 14.88 -31.74 11.34
N ALA A 249 15.94 -31.22 11.95
CA ALA A 249 17.09 -30.68 11.24
C ALA A 249 17.98 -31.80 10.70
N GLY A 250 18.23 -32.84 11.50
CA GLY A 250 19.02 -33.99 11.07
C GLY A 250 18.48 -34.66 9.79
N PRO A 251 17.21 -35.11 9.78
CA PRO A 251 16.59 -35.72 8.60
C PRO A 251 16.55 -34.79 7.38
N ALA A 252 16.23 -33.51 7.57
CA ALA A 252 16.21 -32.53 6.48
C ALA A 252 17.61 -32.34 5.85
N MET A 253 18.65 -32.23 6.68
CA MET A 253 20.04 -32.08 6.20
C MET A 253 20.56 -33.33 5.49
N GLU A 254 20.18 -34.52 5.96
CA GLU A 254 20.52 -35.78 5.28
C GLU A 254 19.85 -35.83 3.91
N TRP A 255 18.56 -35.47 3.84
CA TRP A 255 17.82 -35.42 2.58
C TRP A 255 18.47 -34.45 1.57
N ILE A 256 18.81 -33.23 2.01
CA ILE A 256 19.47 -32.23 1.16
C ILE A 256 20.81 -32.77 0.63
N ARG A 257 21.63 -33.37 1.49
CA ARG A 257 22.91 -33.95 1.10
C ARG A 257 22.77 -35.08 0.08
N GLU A 258 21.77 -35.93 0.26
CA GLU A 258 21.51 -37.08 -0.62
C GLU A 258 20.95 -36.66 -1.98
N HIS A 259 20.06 -35.67 -2.02
CA HIS A 259 19.28 -35.33 -3.21
C HIS A 259 19.77 -34.08 -3.93
N LEU A 260 20.22 -33.05 -3.20
CA LEU A 260 20.64 -31.76 -3.76
C LEU A 260 22.16 -31.64 -3.85
N GLY A 261 22.90 -32.55 -3.20
CA GLY A 261 24.36 -32.63 -3.27
C GLY A 261 25.09 -31.90 -2.15
N GLY A 262 26.42 -32.02 -2.17
CA GLY A 262 27.29 -31.56 -1.08
C GLY A 262 27.33 -30.05 -0.92
N GLU A 263 27.31 -29.29 -2.01
CA GLU A 263 27.38 -27.82 -1.98
C GLU A 263 26.10 -27.22 -1.36
N ALA A 264 24.92 -27.65 -1.82
CA ALA A 264 23.65 -27.25 -1.22
C ALA A 264 23.58 -27.61 0.27
N ALA A 265 24.10 -28.79 0.65
CA ALA A 265 24.17 -29.20 2.06
C ALA A 265 25.12 -28.33 2.90
N ASP A 266 26.25 -27.89 2.35
CA ASP A 266 27.20 -27.02 3.05
C ASP A 266 26.63 -25.61 3.27
N TYR A 267 25.86 -25.09 2.30
CA TYR A 267 25.10 -23.85 2.46
C TYR A 267 23.97 -24.00 3.48
N ALA A 268 23.13 -25.03 3.34
CA ALA A 268 22.03 -25.33 4.27
C ALA A 268 22.51 -25.51 5.71
N PHE A 269 23.70 -26.09 5.90
CA PHE A 269 24.29 -26.23 7.23
C PHE A 269 24.56 -24.88 7.92
N GLN A 270 24.83 -23.80 7.18
CA GLN A 270 25.01 -22.46 7.77
C GLN A 270 23.72 -21.93 8.41
N LEU A 271 22.56 -22.39 7.93
CA LEU A 271 21.24 -21.96 8.38
C LEU A 271 20.45 -23.05 9.12
N ALA A 272 21.03 -24.24 9.33
CA ALA A 272 20.37 -25.38 9.98
C ALA A 272 19.94 -25.10 11.44
N GLY A 273 20.44 -24.03 12.07
CA GLY A 273 20.00 -23.55 13.37
C GLY A 273 18.54 -23.08 13.38
N LEU A 274 18.01 -22.65 12.22
CA LEU A 274 16.60 -22.31 12.03
C LEU A 274 15.68 -23.50 12.26
N LEU A 275 16.14 -24.71 11.93
CA LEU A 275 15.45 -25.98 12.20
C LEU A 275 15.80 -26.57 13.58
N GLY A 276 16.64 -25.89 14.37
CA GLY A 276 17.01 -26.32 15.71
C GLY A 276 18.20 -27.29 15.76
N SER A 277 19.02 -27.41 14.71
CA SER A 277 20.22 -28.25 14.74
C SER A 277 21.20 -27.78 15.83
N PRO A 278 21.61 -28.65 16.78
CA PRO A 278 22.60 -28.30 17.80
C PRO A 278 24.02 -28.21 17.25
N LEU A 279 24.24 -28.67 16.00
CA LEU A 279 25.53 -28.64 15.33
C LEU A 279 25.69 -27.41 14.43
N ALA A 280 24.63 -26.63 14.23
CA ALA A 280 24.68 -25.46 13.38
C ALA A 280 25.65 -24.40 13.92
N PRO A 281 26.34 -23.65 13.04
CA PRO A 281 27.15 -22.52 13.45
C PRO A 281 26.32 -21.49 14.23
N ASN A 282 26.91 -20.90 15.27
CA ASN A 282 26.28 -19.80 16.01
C ASN A 282 26.49 -18.48 15.24
N THR A 283 25.77 -18.35 14.13
CA THR A 283 25.86 -17.24 13.18
C THR A 283 24.55 -16.47 13.19
N THR A 284 24.62 -15.14 13.16
CA THR A 284 23.43 -14.29 13.01
C THR A 284 22.88 -14.35 11.57
N VAL A 285 21.62 -13.98 11.36
CA VAL A 285 21.01 -13.93 10.02
C VAL A 285 21.78 -12.98 9.09
N GLU A 286 22.22 -11.82 9.61
CA GLU A 286 23.00 -10.84 8.84
C GLU A 286 24.38 -11.38 8.41
N GLU A 287 25.07 -12.11 9.29
CA GLU A 287 26.35 -12.75 8.95
C GLU A 287 26.18 -13.88 7.95
N ALA A 288 25.10 -14.67 8.08
CA ALA A 288 24.77 -15.71 7.11
C ALA A 288 24.44 -15.11 5.74
N PHE A 289 23.68 -14.02 5.69
CA PHE A 289 23.37 -13.27 4.47
C PHE A 289 24.64 -12.78 3.77
N LYS A 290 25.55 -12.11 4.52
CA LYS A 290 26.84 -11.64 3.99
C LYS A 290 27.73 -12.76 3.46
N ARG A 291 27.66 -13.95 4.08
CA ARG A 291 28.50 -15.09 3.70
C ARG A 291 27.94 -15.86 2.51
N LEU A 292 26.62 -16.04 2.45
CA LEU A 292 25.95 -16.82 1.41
C LEU A 292 25.70 -16.00 0.15
N GLY A 293 25.55 -14.67 0.25
CA GLY A 293 25.24 -13.81 -0.88
C GLY A 293 23.99 -14.31 -1.61
N ASP A 294 24.10 -14.51 -2.92
CA ASP A 294 23.00 -14.97 -3.78
C ASP A 294 22.49 -16.37 -3.40
N ALA A 295 23.28 -17.17 -2.69
CA ALA A 295 22.87 -18.48 -2.19
C ALA A 295 21.90 -18.41 -1.00
N PHE A 296 21.72 -17.24 -0.36
CA PHE A 296 20.96 -17.12 0.88
C PHE A 296 19.49 -17.56 0.75
N LEU A 297 18.76 -16.98 -0.21
CA LEU A 297 17.37 -17.33 -0.50
C LEU A 297 17.22 -18.78 -1.00
N PRO A 298 18.03 -19.26 -1.98
CA PRO A 298 18.05 -20.66 -2.37
C PRO A 298 18.24 -21.62 -1.19
N THR A 299 19.12 -21.27 -0.25
CA THR A 299 19.39 -22.09 0.95
C THR A 299 18.16 -22.26 1.84
N LEU A 300 17.37 -21.20 2.03
CA LEU A 300 16.12 -21.26 2.78
C LEU A 300 15.09 -22.17 2.10
N VAL A 301 15.00 -22.12 0.77
CA VAL A 301 14.14 -23.02 -0.04
C VAL A 301 14.59 -24.47 0.09
N TRP A 302 15.89 -24.77 0.04
CA TRP A 302 16.40 -26.13 0.22
C TRP A 302 16.12 -26.68 1.62
N LEU A 303 16.24 -25.84 2.66
CA LEU A 303 15.86 -26.21 4.02
C LEU A 303 14.36 -26.54 4.13
N ALA A 304 13.51 -25.71 3.51
CA ALA A 304 12.07 -25.97 3.45
C ALA A 304 11.77 -27.27 2.68
N ALA A 305 12.46 -27.52 1.57
CA ALA A 305 12.33 -28.75 0.78
C ALA A 305 12.74 -30.00 1.56
N GLY A 306 13.90 -30.00 2.22
CA GLY A 306 14.34 -31.13 3.05
C GLY A 306 13.41 -31.38 4.24
N MET A 307 12.88 -30.31 4.83
CA MET A 307 11.88 -30.39 5.89
C MET A 307 10.56 -31.01 5.40
N VAL A 308 9.99 -30.51 4.30
CA VAL A 308 8.74 -31.05 3.71
C VAL A 308 8.91 -32.50 3.25
N ALA A 309 10.04 -32.82 2.61
CA ALA A 309 10.33 -34.18 2.16
C ALA A 309 10.36 -35.19 3.32
N THR A 310 10.85 -34.77 4.49
CA THR A 310 11.04 -35.67 5.64
C THR A 310 9.88 -35.66 6.64
N GLN A 311 9.27 -34.51 6.91
CA GLN A 311 8.20 -34.37 7.90
C GLN A 311 6.80 -34.57 7.29
N ALA A 312 6.62 -34.18 6.03
CA ALA A 312 5.34 -34.22 5.34
C ALA A 312 5.30 -35.26 4.21
N ASN A 313 6.31 -36.12 4.09
CA ASN A 313 6.46 -37.08 2.99
C ASN A 313 6.36 -36.42 1.59
N GLY A 314 6.85 -35.19 1.46
CA GLY A 314 6.81 -34.42 0.22
C GLY A 314 5.49 -33.67 -0.04
N ASP A 315 4.53 -33.70 0.88
CA ASP A 315 3.29 -32.90 0.75
C ASP A 315 3.56 -31.43 1.06
N VAL A 316 3.70 -30.61 0.03
CA VAL A 316 4.02 -29.18 0.16
C VAL A 316 2.90 -28.36 0.77
N GLU A 317 1.63 -28.81 0.68
CA GLU A 317 0.49 -28.11 1.27
C GLU A 317 0.56 -28.10 2.80
N TRP A 318 1.36 -28.99 3.40
CA TRP A 318 1.68 -28.96 4.83
C TRP A 318 2.28 -27.62 5.27
N LEU A 319 2.93 -26.86 4.39
CA LEU A 319 3.48 -25.53 4.73
C LEU A 319 2.40 -24.48 5.01
N SER A 320 1.20 -24.62 4.43
CA SER A 320 0.12 -23.62 4.57
C SER A 320 -0.33 -23.39 6.01
N GLN A 321 -0.13 -24.36 6.90
CA GLN A 321 -0.45 -24.20 8.34
C GLN A 321 0.48 -23.21 9.06
N PHE A 322 1.57 -22.80 8.40
CA PHE A 322 2.54 -21.82 8.90
C PHE A 322 2.53 -20.54 8.06
N ASP A 323 1.56 -20.38 7.14
CA ASP A 323 1.40 -19.13 6.42
C ASP A 323 1.04 -18.00 7.41
N PRO A 324 1.53 -16.76 7.19
CA PRO A 324 1.20 -15.65 8.06
C PRO A 324 -0.32 -15.40 8.04
N GLU A 325 -1.00 -15.46 9.19
CA GLU A 325 -2.43 -15.11 9.24
C GLU A 325 -2.60 -13.60 8.98
N PRO A 326 -3.54 -13.19 8.10
CA PRO A 326 -3.68 -11.79 7.72
C PRO A 326 -4.25 -10.89 8.84
N ASN A 327 -4.64 -11.42 10.00
CA ASN A 327 -5.07 -10.64 11.17
C ASN A 327 -5.10 -11.50 12.43
N ALA A 328 -4.23 -11.21 13.39
CA ALA A 328 -4.42 -11.61 14.79
C ALA A 328 -4.31 -10.36 15.68
N ASP A 329 -5.48 -9.73 15.87
CA ASP A 329 -5.86 -8.66 16.80
C ASP A 329 -5.21 -7.27 16.73
#